data_AF-A0A972BPA8-F1
#
_entry.id   AF-A0A972BPA8-F1
#
_cell.length_a   1.000
_cell.length_b   1.000
_cell.length_c   1.000
_cell.angle_alpha   90.00
_cell.angle_beta   90.00
_cell.angle_gamma   90.00
#
_symmetry.space_group_name_H-M   'P 1'
#
loop_
_entity.id
_entity.type
_entity.pdbx_description
1 polymer ?
#
loop_
_entity_poly.entity_id
_entity_poly.type
_entity_poly.pdbx_seq_one_letter_code
_entity_poly.pdbx_strand_id
1 'polypeptide(L)'
;MTTAVSSVLAPESMSLAQVPTPCLVLDEGKMNANISRLRDRLAAAGVGFCPHLKTAKSMDIARRMLATPQGPATVSTLREAEFFADCGLTDLTYAVGISPCKLPRVGALLKRGVRLTILLDSVEQARAVAGYAQSHGPIPVLIELDCDGHRSGVHPDNAELLLAIAHTLTPAAHLRGVLTHAGESYTA
;
A
#
# COMPACT_ATOMS: atom_id res chain seq x y z
N MET A 1 27.70 38.38 23.21
CA MET A 1 28.62 37.86 22.17
C MET A 1 27.91 36.72 21.49
N THR A 2 27.42 36.98 20.28
CA THR A 2 26.58 36.10 19.48
C THR A 2 27.50 35.32 18.54
N THR A 3 27.63 34.00 18.74
CA THR A 3 28.42 33.16 17.84
C THR A 3 27.48 32.55 16.81
N ALA A 4 27.58 33.05 15.57
CA ALA A 4 26.88 32.52 14.42
C ALA A 4 27.33 31.08 14.13
N VAL A 5 26.38 30.16 13.97
CA VAL A 5 26.64 28.82 13.44
C VAL A 5 26.75 28.95 11.93
N SER A 6 27.96 28.70 11.44
CA SER A 6 28.36 28.68 10.04
C SER A 6 27.39 27.88 9.17
N SER A 7 26.95 28.50 8.07
CA SER A 7 26.19 27.85 7.01
C SER A 7 27.04 26.72 6.40
N VAL A 8 26.60 25.48 6.58
CA VAL A 8 27.14 24.35 5.83
C VAL A 8 26.77 24.57 4.36
N LEU A 9 27.78 24.89 3.56
CA LEU A 9 27.71 24.96 2.11
C LEU A 9 27.10 23.65 1.59
N ALA A 10 26.11 23.77 0.70
CA ALA A 10 25.57 22.62 -0.02
C ALA A 10 26.72 21.86 -0.68
N PRO A 11 26.80 20.52 -0.56
CA PRO A 11 27.87 19.75 -1.19
C PRO A 11 27.85 20.01 -2.69
N GLU A 12 29.04 20.18 -3.28
CA GLU A 12 29.24 20.30 -4.72
C GLU A 12 28.49 19.17 -5.44
N SER A 13 27.71 19.52 -6.46
CA SER A 13 26.91 18.55 -7.21
C SER A 13 27.82 17.55 -7.92
N MET A 14 27.81 16.30 -7.49
CA MET A 14 28.50 15.20 -8.17
C MET A 14 27.92 15.04 -9.57
N SER A 15 28.77 15.05 -10.61
CA SER A 15 28.31 14.82 -11.98
C SER A 15 27.98 13.34 -12.20
N LEU A 16 27.07 13.05 -13.13
CA LEU A 16 26.67 11.66 -13.44
C LEU A 16 27.86 10.77 -13.83
N ALA A 17 28.87 11.34 -14.50
CA ALA A 17 30.07 10.64 -14.93
C ALA A 17 30.97 10.18 -13.75
N GLN A 18 30.77 10.75 -12.56
CA GLN A 18 31.54 10.41 -11.36
C GLN A 18 30.85 9.33 -10.50
N VAL A 19 29.62 8.92 -10.85
CA VAL A 19 28.87 7.90 -10.09
C VAL A 19 29.40 6.50 -10.44
N PRO A 20 29.85 5.69 -9.45
CA PRO A 20 30.27 4.32 -9.71
C PRO A 20 29.17 3.46 -10.33
N THR A 21 29.53 2.61 -11.29
CA THR A 21 28.59 1.74 -12.02
C THR A 21 28.72 0.26 -11.63
N PRO A 22 27.62 -0.52 -11.63
CA PRO A 22 26.26 -0.12 -11.99
C PRO A 22 25.56 0.68 -10.89
N CYS A 23 24.79 1.69 -11.28
CA CYS A 23 23.95 2.47 -10.37
C CYS A 23 22.56 2.68 -10.97
N LEU A 24 21.56 2.83 -10.10
CA LEU A 24 20.21 3.23 -10.48
C LEU A 24 20.08 4.75 -10.27
N VAL A 25 19.87 5.49 -11.36
CA VAL A 25 19.78 6.95 -11.34
C VAL A 25 18.34 7.37 -11.56
N LEU A 26 17.87 8.30 -10.73
CA LEU A 26 16.52 8.84 -10.80
C LEU A 26 16.56 10.32 -11.21
N ASP A 27 15.89 10.63 -12.31
CA ASP A 27 15.62 12.02 -12.72
C ASP A 27 14.47 12.58 -11.89
N GLU A 28 14.80 13.43 -10.92
CA GLU A 28 13.82 14.02 -10.01
C GLU A 28 12.78 14.90 -10.73
N GLY A 29 13.20 15.62 -11.78
CA GLY A 29 12.31 16.47 -12.56
C GLY A 29 11.24 15.66 -13.28
N LYS A 30 11.64 14.57 -13.94
CA LYS A 30 10.70 13.64 -14.60
C LYS A 30 9.81 12.92 -13.59
N MET A 31 10.36 12.47 -12.47
CA MET A 31 9.58 11.83 -11.41
C MET A 31 8.47 12.77 -10.90
N ASN A 32 8.82 14.02 -10.55
CA ASN A 32 7.86 14.99 -10.03
C ASN A 32 6.79 15.32 -11.08
N ALA A 33 7.17 15.48 -12.36
CA ALA A 33 6.22 15.69 -13.45
C ALA A 33 5.23 14.50 -13.62
N ASN A 34 5.72 13.27 -13.50
CA ASN A 34 4.86 12.07 -13.55
C ASN A 34 3.88 12.02 -12.37
N ILE A 35 4.34 12.34 -11.16
CA ILE A 35 3.50 12.40 -9.95
C ILE A 35 2.40 13.44 -10.12
N SER A 36 2.74 14.67 -10.54
CA SER A 36 1.76 15.74 -10.76
C SER A 36 0.73 15.35 -11.81
N ARG A 37 1.17 14.81 -12.96
CA ARG A 37 0.26 14.39 -14.04
C ARG A 37 -0.78 13.37 -13.57
N LEU A 38 -0.38 12.37 -12.77
CA LEU A 38 -1.32 11.38 -12.25
C LEU A 38 -2.26 11.99 -11.21
N ARG A 39 -1.74 12.84 -10.32
CA ARG A 39 -2.52 13.54 -9.31
C ARG A 39 -3.62 14.40 -9.94
N ASP A 40 -3.29 15.19 -10.96
CA ASP A 40 -4.23 16.07 -11.65
C ASP A 40 -5.34 15.27 -12.34
N ARG A 41 -4.98 14.15 -12.97
CA ARG A 41 -5.95 13.25 -13.60
C ARG A 41 -6.94 12.65 -12.59
N LEU A 42 -6.45 12.21 -11.42
CA LEU A 42 -7.30 11.64 -10.38
C LEU A 42 -8.18 12.71 -9.72
N ALA A 43 -7.64 13.92 -9.50
CA ALA A 43 -8.39 15.06 -8.99
C ALA A 43 -9.55 15.45 -9.92
N ALA A 44 -9.29 15.50 -11.24
CA ALA A 44 -10.34 15.76 -12.24
C ALA A 44 -11.43 14.69 -12.27
N ALA A 45 -11.10 13.44 -11.90
CA ALA A 45 -12.06 12.34 -11.77
C ALA A 45 -12.75 12.29 -10.39
N GLY A 46 -12.38 13.15 -9.44
CA GLY A 46 -12.97 13.19 -8.10
C GLY A 46 -12.63 11.99 -7.22
N VAL A 47 -11.53 11.27 -7.49
CA VAL A 47 -11.12 10.06 -6.76
C VAL A 47 -9.84 10.27 -5.96
N GLY A 48 -9.73 9.56 -4.84
CA GLY A 48 -8.52 9.59 -3.99
C GLY A 48 -7.32 8.91 -4.66
N PHE A 49 -6.11 9.33 -4.28
CA PHE A 49 -4.86 8.71 -4.73
C PHE A 49 -4.23 7.88 -3.62
N CYS A 50 -4.18 6.56 -3.82
CA CYS A 50 -3.48 5.60 -2.95
C CYS A 50 -2.30 4.99 -3.74
N PRO A 51 -1.10 5.60 -3.71
CA PRO A 51 0.03 5.14 -4.50
C PRO A 51 0.51 3.76 -4.05
N HIS A 52 0.88 2.92 -5.01
CA HIS A 52 1.53 1.65 -4.71
C HIS A 52 3.04 1.82 -4.60
N LEU A 53 3.59 1.56 -3.42
CA LEU A 53 4.99 1.83 -3.09
C LEU A 53 5.97 0.75 -3.55
N LYS A 54 5.47 -0.34 -4.16
CA LYS A 54 6.30 -1.49 -4.58
C LYS A 54 7.36 -1.15 -5.62
N THR A 55 7.13 -0.11 -6.43
CA THR A 55 8.06 0.30 -7.49
C THR A 55 9.31 0.95 -6.92
N ALA A 56 9.14 1.88 -5.99
CA ALA A 56 10.23 2.69 -5.46
C ALA A 56 10.79 2.16 -4.13
N LYS A 57 9.93 1.60 -3.27
CA LYS A 57 10.26 1.13 -1.91
C LYS A 57 11.12 2.13 -1.09
N SER A 58 10.88 3.43 -1.30
CA SER A 58 11.63 4.53 -0.72
C SER A 58 10.69 5.52 -0.03
N MET A 59 11.01 5.89 1.21
CA MET A 59 10.22 6.88 1.95
C MET A 59 10.34 8.28 1.33
N ASP A 60 11.50 8.63 0.77
CA ASP A 60 11.70 9.95 0.15
C ASP A 60 10.85 10.14 -1.10
N ILE A 61 10.66 9.06 -1.87
CA ILE A 61 9.74 9.06 -3.01
C ILE A 61 8.29 9.02 -2.53
N ALA A 62 7.98 8.20 -1.53
CA ALA A 62 6.62 8.13 -0.96
C ALA A 62 6.13 9.52 -0.49
N ARG A 63 6.94 10.28 0.26
CA ARG A 63 6.59 11.63 0.74
C ARG A 63 6.16 12.59 -0.38
N ARG A 64 6.67 12.42 -1.60
CA ARG A 64 6.33 13.26 -2.76
C ARG A 64 5.00 12.86 -3.40
N MET A 65 4.59 11.59 -3.26
CA MET A 65 3.36 11.05 -3.83
C MET A 65 2.15 11.28 -2.93
N LEU A 66 2.33 11.11 -1.62
CA LEU A 66 1.25 11.04 -0.64
C LEU A 66 0.52 12.37 -0.45
N ALA A 67 -0.79 12.28 -0.22
CA ALA A 67 -1.63 13.44 0.09
C ALA A 67 -1.49 13.88 1.56
N THR A 68 -1.24 12.93 2.47
CA THR A 68 -0.98 13.21 3.89
C THR A 68 0.26 12.47 4.36
N PRO A 69 0.96 12.92 5.41
CA PRO A 69 2.12 12.22 5.95
C PRO A 69 1.84 10.77 6.36
N GLN A 70 0.59 10.45 6.74
CA GLN A 70 0.18 9.13 7.19
C GLN A 70 -0.34 8.21 6.08
N GLY A 71 -0.66 8.73 4.88
CA GLY A 71 -1.17 7.93 3.76
C GLY A 71 -2.35 8.57 3.02
N PRO A 72 -3.19 7.78 2.33
CA PRO A 72 -3.16 6.33 2.20
C PRO A 72 -2.04 5.85 1.25
N ALA A 73 -1.56 4.61 1.42
CA ALA A 73 -0.62 3.97 0.49
C ALA A 73 -0.82 2.45 0.38
N THR A 74 -0.36 1.86 -0.73
CA THR A 74 -0.44 0.41 -0.97
C THR A 74 0.94 -0.23 -0.98
N VAL A 75 1.09 -1.36 -0.28
CA VAL A 75 2.33 -2.15 -0.17
C VAL A 75 2.10 -3.58 -0.65
N SER A 76 3.17 -4.24 -1.10
CA SER A 76 3.14 -5.59 -1.67
C SER A 76 3.67 -6.66 -0.71
N THR A 77 4.25 -6.24 0.43
CA THR A 77 4.73 -7.16 1.47
C THR A 77 4.50 -6.58 2.86
N LEU A 78 4.41 -7.43 3.87
CA LEU A 78 4.40 -6.96 5.26
C LEU A 78 5.74 -6.34 5.69
N ARG A 79 6.85 -6.70 5.04
CA ARG A 79 8.14 -6.05 5.30
C ARG A 79 8.13 -4.58 4.85
N GLU A 80 7.50 -4.29 3.72
CA GLU A 80 7.24 -2.91 3.30
C GLU A 80 6.30 -2.21 4.30
N ALA A 81 5.23 -2.88 4.73
CA ALA A 81 4.31 -2.30 5.73
C ALA A 81 5.03 -1.91 7.02
N GLU A 82 5.88 -2.79 7.54
CA GLU A 82 6.71 -2.55 8.73
C GLU A 82 7.69 -1.39 8.51
N PHE A 83 8.45 -1.41 7.41
CA PHE A 83 9.40 -0.35 7.07
C PHE A 83 8.73 1.04 6.99
N PHE A 84 7.60 1.14 6.29
CA PHE A 84 6.89 2.39 6.14
C PHE A 84 6.22 2.85 7.44
N ALA A 85 5.69 1.91 8.23
CA ALA A 85 5.15 2.22 9.56
C ALA A 85 6.24 2.75 10.52
N ASP A 86 7.45 2.21 10.47
CA ASP A 86 8.61 2.71 11.24
C ASP A 86 8.99 4.15 10.84
N CYS A 87 8.63 4.56 9.61
CA CYS A 87 8.80 5.92 9.10
C CYS A 87 7.60 6.85 9.37
N GLY A 88 6.57 6.38 10.09
CA GLY A 88 5.36 7.14 10.43
C GLY A 88 4.22 7.06 9.41
N LEU A 89 4.36 6.26 8.34
CA LEU A 89 3.30 6.02 7.37
C LEU A 89 2.36 4.91 7.88
N THR A 90 1.19 5.30 8.40
CA THR A 90 0.33 4.41 9.17
C THR A 90 -0.98 4.01 8.49
N ASP A 91 -1.33 4.59 7.34
CA ASP A 91 -2.51 4.24 6.56
C ASP A 91 -2.12 3.42 5.33
N LEU A 92 -2.22 2.09 5.47
CA LEU A 92 -1.61 1.14 4.56
C LEU A 92 -2.61 0.08 4.10
N THR A 93 -2.52 -0.27 2.82
CA THR A 93 -3.19 -1.45 2.25
C THR A 93 -2.13 -2.47 1.85
N TYR A 94 -2.19 -3.68 2.41
CA TYR A 94 -1.39 -4.82 1.96
C TYR A 94 -2.12 -5.54 0.82
N ALA A 95 -1.79 -5.19 -0.42
CA ALA A 95 -2.50 -5.62 -1.63
C ALA A 95 -1.98 -6.96 -2.19
N VAL A 96 -1.94 -7.98 -1.34
CA VAL A 96 -1.72 -9.38 -1.73
C VAL A 96 -2.57 -10.25 -0.81
N GLY A 97 -3.25 -11.26 -1.38
CA GLY A 97 -4.05 -12.23 -0.63
C GLY A 97 -3.35 -12.71 0.65
N ILE A 98 -4.01 -12.52 1.79
CA ILE A 98 -3.45 -12.80 3.10
C ILE A 98 -3.20 -14.31 3.27
N SER A 99 -2.05 -14.65 3.82
CA SER A 99 -1.78 -16.01 4.29
C SER A 99 -1.99 -16.07 5.81
N PRO A 100 -2.66 -17.10 6.36
CA PRO A 100 -2.93 -17.20 7.80
C PRO A 100 -1.68 -17.08 8.69
N CYS A 101 -0.53 -17.57 8.23
CA CYS A 101 0.73 -17.48 8.98
C CYS A 101 1.24 -16.03 9.17
N LYS A 102 0.71 -15.07 8.41
CA LYS A 102 1.08 -13.65 8.48
C LYS A 102 0.19 -12.85 9.45
N LEU A 103 -0.92 -13.42 9.94
CA LEU A 103 -1.85 -12.72 10.83
C LEU A 103 -1.20 -12.21 12.12
N PRO A 104 -0.26 -12.92 12.77
CA PRO A 104 0.46 -12.37 13.92
C PRO A 104 1.20 -11.04 13.62
N ARG A 105 1.78 -10.91 12.42
CA ARG A 105 2.46 -9.67 11.99
C ARG A 105 1.47 -8.55 11.69
N VAL A 106 0.34 -8.88 11.08
CA VAL A 106 -0.78 -7.94 10.88
C VAL A 106 -1.26 -7.41 12.23
N GLY A 107 -1.55 -8.31 13.19
CA GLY A 107 -1.97 -7.93 14.54
C GLY A 107 -0.94 -7.07 15.26
N ALA A 108 0.36 -7.35 15.10
CA ALA A 108 1.42 -6.51 15.68
C ALA A 108 1.42 -5.08 15.11
N LEU A 109 1.21 -4.89 13.81
CA LEU A 109 1.09 -3.57 13.18
C LEU A 109 -0.16 -2.83 13.67
N LEU A 110 -1.31 -3.50 13.74
CA LEU A 110 -2.56 -2.92 14.24
C LEU A 110 -2.42 -2.45 15.71
N LYS A 111 -1.81 -3.26 16.57
CA LYS A 111 -1.54 -2.91 17.98
C LYS A 111 -0.62 -1.69 18.13
N ARG A 112 0.24 -1.42 17.15
CA ARG A 112 1.10 -0.23 17.10
C ARG A 112 0.36 1.03 16.58
N GLY A 113 -0.93 0.92 16.24
CA GLY A 113 -1.72 2.03 15.72
C GLY A 113 -1.65 2.20 14.19
N VAL A 114 -1.07 1.24 13.47
CA VAL A 114 -1.11 1.24 12.00
C VAL A 114 -2.52 0.87 11.55
N ARG A 115 -3.15 1.71 10.73
CA ARG A 115 -4.39 1.39 10.00
C ARG A 115 -4.06 0.52 8.80
N LEU A 116 -3.81 -0.76 9.06
CA LEU A 116 -3.51 -1.74 8.01
C LEU A 116 -4.79 -2.43 7.52
N THR A 117 -5.05 -2.34 6.22
CA THR A 117 -6.09 -3.10 5.53
C THR A 117 -5.46 -4.25 4.74
N ILE A 118 -6.02 -5.46 4.83
CA ILE A 118 -5.53 -6.66 4.12
C ILE A 118 -6.50 -7.10 3.03
N LEU A 119 -6.00 -7.88 2.05
CA LEU A 119 -6.81 -8.46 0.97
C LEU A 119 -7.01 -9.96 1.15
N LEU A 120 -8.16 -10.46 0.69
CA LEU A 120 -8.46 -11.88 0.55
C LEU A 120 -9.48 -12.11 -0.57
N ASP A 121 -9.61 -13.35 -1.02
CA ASP A 121 -10.51 -13.74 -2.11
C ASP A 121 -11.15 -15.12 -1.89
N SER A 122 -10.97 -15.73 -0.71
CA SER A 122 -11.55 -17.04 -0.38
C SER A 122 -12.20 -17.08 0.99
N VAL A 123 -13.15 -18.00 1.16
CA VAL A 123 -13.83 -18.24 2.43
C VAL A 123 -12.86 -18.78 3.48
N GLU A 124 -11.87 -19.58 3.07
CA GLU A 124 -10.84 -20.15 3.94
C GLU A 124 -9.98 -19.05 4.57
N GLN A 125 -9.55 -18.06 3.78
CA GLN A 125 -8.86 -16.88 4.29
C GLN A 125 -9.77 -16.07 5.23
N ALA A 126 -11.04 -15.87 4.86
CA ALA A 126 -12.00 -15.16 5.68
C ALA A 126 -12.19 -15.83 7.05
N ARG A 127 -12.31 -17.17 7.09
CA ARG A 127 -12.39 -17.95 8.35
C ARG A 127 -11.15 -17.76 9.21
N ALA A 128 -9.96 -17.83 8.60
CA ALA A 128 -8.70 -17.64 9.32
C ALA A 128 -8.57 -16.22 9.91
N VAL A 129 -8.95 -15.20 9.14
CA VAL A 129 -8.95 -13.80 9.59
C VAL A 129 -9.97 -13.60 10.72
N ALA A 130 -11.21 -14.06 10.54
CA ALA A 130 -12.27 -13.93 11.53
C ALA A 130 -11.89 -14.65 12.84
N GLY A 131 -11.39 -15.88 12.76
CA GLY A 131 -10.93 -16.64 13.92
C GLY A 131 -9.79 -15.95 14.68
N TYR A 132 -8.80 -15.39 13.96
CA TYR A 132 -7.74 -14.63 14.61
C TYR A 132 -8.26 -13.34 15.25
N ALA A 133 -9.15 -12.61 14.57
CA ALA A 133 -9.71 -11.34 15.02
C ALA A 133 -10.55 -11.47 16.31
N GLN A 134 -11.23 -12.60 16.52
CA GLN A 134 -11.98 -12.87 17.76
C GLN A 134 -11.12 -12.71 19.03
N SER A 135 -9.84 -13.07 18.99
CA SER A 135 -8.93 -12.98 20.13
C SER A 135 -8.02 -11.75 20.11
N HIS A 136 -7.95 -11.02 18.99
CA HIS A 136 -6.94 -9.97 18.77
C HIS A 136 -7.51 -8.60 18.37
N GLY A 137 -8.82 -8.49 18.19
CA GLY A 137 -9.50 -7.29 17.73
C GLY A 137 -9.75 -7.29 16.22
N PRO A 138 -10.59 -6.35 15.74
CA PRO A 138 -11.06 -6.33 14.35
C PRO A 138 -9.93 -6.02 13.36
N ILE A 139 -9.92 -6.76 12.25
CA ILE A 139 -8.99 -6.56 11.14
C ILE A 139 -9.76 -5.93 9.96
N PRO A 140 -9.33 -4.77 9.42
CA PRO A 140 -9.89 -4.21 8.18
C PRO A 140 -9.53 -5.07 6.96
N VAL A 141 -10.53 -5.41 6.15
CA VAL A 141 -10.40 -6.32 5.01
C VAL A 141 -11.03 -5.75 3.74
N LEU A 142 -10.42 -5.98 2.60
CA LEU A 142 -11.02 -5.84 1.26
C LEU A 142 -11.12 -7.21 0.60
N ILE A 143 -12.20 -7.44 -0.16
CA ILE A 143 -12.31 -8.60 -1.05
C ILE A 143 -11.64 -8.24 -2.39
N GLU A 144 -10.66 -9.02 -2.84
CA GLU A 144 -10.05 -8.84 -4.17
C GLU A 144 -11.04 -9.33 -5.25
N LEU A 145 -11.24 -8.53 -6.29
CA LEU A 145 -12.08 -8.86 -7.43
C LEU A 145 -11.24 -9.11 -8.67
N ASP A 146 -11.55 -10.19 -9.38
CA ASP A 146 -10.98 -10.51 -10.67
C ASP A 146 -11.84 -9.91 -11.80
N CYS A 147 -11.35 -8.83 -12.40
CA CYS A 147 -12.05 -8.12 -13.48
C CYS A 147 -11.39 -8.30 -14.85
N ASP A 148 -10.30 -9.05 -14.94
CA ASP A 148 -9.49 -9.19 -16.18
C ASP A 148 -8.96 -10.62 -16.41
N GLY A 149 -9.35 -11.60 -15.58
CA GLY A 149 -9.04 -13.02 -15.74
C GLY A 149 -7.57 -13.37 -15.50
N HIS A 150 -6.76 -12.45 -14.98
CA HIS A 150 -5.31 -12.58 -15.05
C HIS A 150 -4.66 -13.11 -13.78
N ARG A 151 -5.32 -13.00 -12.61
CA ARG A 151 -4.66 -13.30 -11.32
C ARG A 151 -5.61 -13.83 -10.23
N SER A 152 -5.57 -13.21 -9.06
CA SER A 152 -6.35 -13.53 -7.87
C SER A 152 -7.62 -12.67 -7.85
N GLY A 153 -8.56 -13.05 -7.02
CA GLY A 153 -9.82 -12.34 -6.86
C GLY A 153 -11.04 -13.16 -7.22
N VAL A 154 -12.17 -12.75 -6.65
CA VAL A 154 -13.47 -13.32 -6.95
C VAL A 154 -14.04 -12.63 -8.18
N HIS A 155 -14.55 -13.40 -9.14
CA HIS A 155 -15.25 -12.81 -10.28
C HIS A 155 -16.46 -11.98 -9.78
N PRO A 156 -16.68 -10.73 -10.25
CA PRO A 156 -17.74 -9.85 -9.78
C PRO A 156 -19.14 -10.46 -9.83
N ASP A 157 -19.41 -11.30 -10.83
CA ASP A 157 -20.72 -11.95 -10.98
C ASP A 157 -20.94 -13.15 -10.04
N ASN A 158 -19.92 -13.59 -9.30
CA ASN A 158 -20.04 -14.66 -8.32
C ASN A 158 -20.55 -14.11 -6.97
N ALA A 159 -21.79 -13.65 -6.97
CA ALA A 159 -22.44 -13.07 -5.80
C ALA A 159 -22.49 -14.04 -4.61
N GLU A 160 -22.67 -15.34 -4.85
CA GLU A 160 -22.70 -16.36 -3.80
C GLU A 160 -21.38 -16.39 -3.01
N LEU A 161 -20.23 -16.44 -3.71
CA LEU A 161 -18.92 -16.45 -3.07
C LEU A 161 -18.61 -15.13 -2.37
N LEU A 162 -18.93 -13.99 -3.00
CA LEU A 162 -18.76 -12.67 -2.39
C LEU A 162 -19.53 -12.55 -1.07
N LEU A 163 -20.79 -12.99 -1.07
CA LEU A 163 -21.62 -13.00 0.13
C LEU A 163 -21.10 -13.99 1.16
N ALA A 164 -20.66 -15.20 0.77
CA ALA A 164 -20.12 -16.18 1.71
C ALA A 164 -18.86 -15.64 2.43
N ILE A 165 -17.98 -14.96 1.71
CA ILE A 165 -16.80 -14.29 2.28
C ILE A 165 -17.23 -13.17 3.24
N ALA A 166 -18.12 -12.27 2.79
CA ALA A 166 -18.59 -11.14 3.59
C ALA A 166 -19.28 -11.58 4.91
N HIS A 167 -20.12 -12.61 4.86
CA HIS A 167 -20.77 -13.17 6.04
C HIS A 167 -19.75 -13.79 7.00
N THR A 168 -18.76 -14.53 6.47
CA THR A 168 -17.72 -15.17 7.28
C THR A 168 -16.87 -14.16 8.07
N LEU A 169 -16.67 -12.96 7.52
CA LEU A 169 -15.94 -11.88 8.21
C LEU A 169 -16.74 -11.28 9.38
N THR A 170 -18.06 -11.38 9.38
CA THR A 170 -18.93 -10.71 10.36
C THR A 170 -19.14 -11.57 11.61
N PRO A 171 -19.10 -11.02 12.85
CA PRO A 171 -18.79 -9.64 13.23
C PRO A 171 -17.30 -9.40 13.56
N ALA A 172 -16.46 -10.44 13.45
CA ALA A 172 -15.12 -10.42 14.02
C ALA A 172 -14.14 -9.52 13.24
N ALA A 173 -14.28 -9.43 11.93
CA ALA A 173 -13.47 -8.60 11.03
C ALA A 173 -14.33 -7.49 10.40
N HIS A 174 -13.66 -6.46 9.86
CA HIS A 174 -14.31 -5.29 9.30
C HIS A 174 -14.14 -5.27 7.78
N LEU A 175 -15.17 -5.70 7.05
CA LEU A 175 -15.21 -5.55 5.60
C LEU A 175 -15.30 -4.06 5.23
N ARG A 176 -14.29 -3.56 4.50
CA ARG A 176 -14.15 -2.15 4.10
C ARG A 176 -14.59 -1.88 2.66
N GLY A 177 -14.85 -2.93 1.89
CA GLY A 177 -15.20 -2.85 0.47
C GLY A 177 -14.44 -3.89 -0.36
N VAL A 178 -14.16 -3.51 -1.60
CA VAL A 178 -13.54 -4.36 -2.62
C VAL A 178 -12.34 -3.66 -3.26
N LEU A 179 -11.44 -4.42 -3.86
CA LEU A 179 -10.30 -3.90 -4.64
C LEU A 179 -10.07 -4.76 -5.87
N THR A 180 -9.78 -4.16 -7.01
CA THR A 180 -9.36 -4.88 -8.23
C THR A 180 -8.10 -4.25 -8.82
N HIS A 181 -7.36 -5.03 -9.58
CA HIS A 181 -6.23 -4.57 -10.36
C HIS A 181 -6.31 -5.15 -11.78
N ALA A 182 -6.66 -4.30 -12.74
CA ALA A 182 -6.69 -4.66 -14.17
C ALA A 182 -5.27 -4.68 -14.77
N GLY A 183 -4.51 -5.73 -14.44
CA GLY A 183 -3.15 -5.99 -14.93
C GLY A 183 -3.08 -6.33 -16.41
N GLU A 184 -4.16 -6.81 -17.04
CA GLU A 184 -4.21 -7.06 -18.49
C GLU A 184 -3.99 -5.79 -19.33
N SER A 185 -4.14 -4.60 -18.74
CA SER A 185 -3.82 -3.33 -19.40
C SER A 185 -2.38 -3.22 -19.91
N TYR A 186 -1.46 -4.08 -19.47
CA TYR A 186 -0.08 -4.14 -19.97
C TYR A 186 0.02 -4.73 -21.39
N THR A 187 -0.99 -5.45 -21.85
CA THR A 187 -1.04 -6.07 -23.19
C THR A 187 -2.01 -5.38 -24.15
N ALA A 188 -2.64 -4.28 -23.72
CA ALA A 188 -3.61 -3.50 -24.49
C ALA A 188 -2.98 -2.56 -25.53
#